data_AF-A0A381C7G1-F1
#
_entry.id   AF-A0A381C7G1-F1
#
_cell.length_a   1.000
_cell.length_b   1.000
_cell.length_c   1.000
_cell.angle_alpha   90.00
_cell.angle_beta   90.00
_cell.angle_gamma   90.00
#
_symmetry.space_group_name_H-M   'P 1'
#
loop_
_entity.id
_entity.type
_entity.pdbx_description
1 polymer ?
#
loop_
_entity_poly.entity_id
_entity_poly.type
_entity_poly.pdbx_seq_one_letter_code
_entity_poly.pdbx_strand_id
1 'polypeptide(L)'
;MKKNQPVVDIDQNKDSLISEWLAIKEMIGLPGMPGSAQGCHKMMVRMTRDNPEAKRKIPGTKAYEYHFSLLPRETLKVVFTQNHPGHAQECIGSNKLLNQWMDIFHSMSTKEQEQVVAYVFRHGFSSILNLVINNPQNDCRDEPCD
;
A
#
# COMPACT_ATOMS: atom_id res chain seq x y z
N MET A 1 -11.53 21.35 49.73
CA MET A 1 -10.72 21.76 48.56
C MET A 1 -9.38 21.04 48.55
N LYS A 2 -9.29 19.89 47.87
CA LYS A 2 -8.10 19.42 47.14
C LYS A 2 -8.65 18.70 45.91
N LYS A 3 -8.21 19.14 44.74
CA LYS A 3 -8.78 18.82 43.43
C LYS A 3 -8.42 17.37 43.08
N ASN A 4 -9.42 16.55 42.78
CA ASN A 4 -9.22 15.29 42.08
C ASN A 4 -8.70 15.62 40.68
N GLN A 5 -7.49 15.15 40.38
CA GLN A 5 -6.94 15.09 39.04
C GLN A 5 -7.76 14.07 38.24
N PRO A 6 -8.24 14.36 37.02
CA PRO A 6 -8.79 13.31 36.18
C PRO A 6 -7.62 12.45 35.71
N VAL A 7 -7.68 11.16 36.03
CA VAL A 7 -6.91 10.13 35.34
C VAL A 7 -7.35 10.22 33.88
N VAL A 8 -6.47 10.73 33.03
CA VAL A 8 -6.65 10.67 31.58
C VAL A 8 -6.55 9.19 31.20
N ASP A 9 -7.72 8.58 31.01
CA ASP A 9 -7.86 7.35 30.24
C ASP A 9 -7.15 7.58 28.91
N ILE A 10 -6.02 6.90 28.72
CA ILE A 10 -5.37 6.79 27.41
C ILE A 10 -6.26 5.83 26.64
N ASP A 11 -7.22 6.45 25.96
CA ASP A 11 -8.25 5.92 25.10
C ASP A 11 -7.93 4.53 24.56
N GLN A 12 -8.58 3.54 25.16
CA GLN A 12 -8.76 2.22 24.61
C GLN A 12 -9.70 2.31 23.41
N ASN A 13 -9.16 2.80 22.30
CA ASN A 13 -9.77 2.68 20.98
C ASN A 13 -8.66 2.56 19.92
N LYS A 14 -7.82 1.54 20.06
CA LYS A 14 -6.83 1.13 19.05
C LYS A 14 -7.34 -0.05 18.21
N ASP A 15 -8.63 -0.31 18.28
CA ASP A 15 -9.30 -1.32 17.49
C ASP A 15 -9.77 -0.68 16.17
N SER A 16 -9.33 -1.30 15.07
CA SER A 16 -10.07 -1.33 13.81
C SER A 16 -9.80 -0.28 12.72
N LEU A 17 -8.61 0.32 12.62
CA LEU A 17 -8.15 0.90 11.35
C LEU A 17 -6.66 0.66 11.18
N ILE A 18 -6.26 0.13 10.02
CA ILE A 18 -4.86 -0.01 9.61
C ILE A 18 -4.12 1.28 9.95
N SER A 19 -3.19 1.24 10.90
CA SER A 19 -2.34 2.41 11.15
C SER A 19 -1.48 2.58 9.92
N GLU A 20 -1.81 3.58 9.11
CA GLU A 20 -1.10 3.95 7.89
C GLU A 20 0.39 4.24 8.14
N TRP A 21 0.75 4.46 9.40
CA TRP A 21 2.07 4.80 9.89
C TRP A 21 2.57 3.75 10.87
N LEU A 22 3.83 3.34 10.70
CA LEU A 22 4.50 2.36 11.54
C LEU A 22 5.82 2.91 12.09
N ALA A 23 6.11 2.62 13.35
CA ALA A 23 7.39 2.90 13.96
C ALA A 23 8.40 1.75 13.73
N ILE A 24 9.70 2.05 13.84
CA ILE A 24 10.77 1.04 13.68
C ILE A 24 10.53 -0.19 14.57
N LYS A 25 10.09 -0.01 15.81
CA LYS A 25 9.84 -1.11 16.75
C LYS A 25 8.80 -2.13 16.25
N GLU A 26 7.89 -1.70 15.38
CA GLU A 26 6.83 -2.53 14.79
C GLU A 26 7.31 -3.28 13.55
N MET A 27 8.50 -2.95 13.03
CA MET A 27 9.05 -3.51 11.79
C MET A 27 10.19 -4.52 12.02
N ILE A 28 10.82 -4.51 13.20
CA ILE A 28 12.01 -5.31 13.47
C ILE A 28 11.70 -6.79 13.29
N GLY A 29 12.49 -7.46 12.44
CA GLY A 29 12.36 -8.89 12.19
C GLY A 29 11.11 -9.28 11.39
N LEU A 30 10.31 -8.33 10.89
CA LEU A 30 9.28 -8.64 9.91
C LEU A 30 9.94 -9.15 8.61
N PRO A 31 9.27 -10.02 7.84
CA PRO A 31 9.77 -10.43 6.53
C PRO A 31 10.09 -9.23 5.63
N GLY A 32 11.28 -9.23 5.03
CA GLY A 32 11.78 -8.10 4.24
C GLY A 32 12.44 -6.98 5.06
N MET A 33 12.34 -7.01 6.39
CA MET A 33 12.98 -6.04 7.28
C MET A 33 14.23 -6.64 7.97
N PRO A 34 15.22 -5.81 8.31
CA PRO A 34 16.36 -6.25 9.10
C PRO A 34 15.96 -6.73 10.50
N GLY A 35 16.69 -7.71 11.04
CA GLY A 35 16.45 -8.24 12.40
C GLY A 35 16.86 -7.31 13.54
N SER A 36 17.39 -6.12 13.26
CA SER A 36 17.80 -5.15 14.28
C SER A 36 17.20 -3.77 14.03
N ALA A 37 16.96 -3.02 15.11
CA ALA A 37 16.44 -1.66 15.05
C ALA A 37 17.35 -0.73 14.22
N GLN A 38 18.66 -0.87 14.36
CA GLN A 38 19.63 -0.07 13.62
C GLN A 38 19.61 -0.40 12.11
N GLY A 39 19.45 -1.69 11.77
CA GLY A 39 19.28 -2.12 10.38
C GLY A 39 18.02 -1.52 9.77
N CYS A 40 16.88 -1.63 10.45
CA CYS A 40 15.61 -1.05 10.01
C CYS A 40 15.74 0.46 9.82
N HIS A 41 16.37 1.17 10.76
CA HIS A 41 16.57 2.62 10.64
C HIS A 41 17.40 2.99 9.40
N LYS A 42 18.51 2.28 9.13
CA LYS A 42 19.33 2.52 7.93
C LYS A 42 18.53 2.28 6.64
N MET A 43 17.72 1.23 6.61
CA MET A 43 16.86 0.91 5.47
C MET A 43 15.82 2.00 5.23
N MET A 44 15.11 2.43 6.28
CA MET A 44 14.09 3.48 6.14
C MET A 44 14.69 4.82 5.72
N VAL A 45 15.85 5.20 6.26
CA VAL A 45 16.56 6.42 5.82
C VAL A 45 16.85 6.39 4.32
N ARG A 46 17.28 5.24 3.78
CA ARG A 46 17.50 5.07 2.34
C ARG A 46 16.20 5.19 1.54
N MET A 47 15.11 4.57 2.01
CA MET A 47 13.81 4.59 1.33
C MET A 47 13.14 5.97 1.36
N THR A 48 13.34 6.74 2.43
CA THR A 48 12.78 8.09 2.56
C THR A 48 13.62 9.18 1.88
N ARG A 49 14.77 8.83 1.29
CA ARG A 49 15.68 9.83 0.71
C ARG A 49 15.00 10.65 -0.39
N ASP A 50 14.24 9.96 -1.23
CA ASP A 50 13.54 10.55 -2.37
C ASP A 50 12.04 10.80 -2.09
N ASN A 51 11.58 10.45 -0.88
CA ASN A 51 10.20 10.63 -0.40
C ASN A 51 10.22 11.03 1.09
N PRO A 52 10.52 12.30 1.41
CA PRO A 52 10.59 12.79 2.78
C PRO A 52 9.20 12.87 3.44
N GLU A 53 8.12 13.00 2.68
CA GLU A 53 6.75 13.09 3.17
C GLU A 53 6.27 11.79 3.81
N ALA A 54 6.81 10.64 3.42
CA ALA A 54 6.52 9.33 4.00
C ALA A 54 7.25 9.07 5.33
N LYS A 55 7.82 10.10 5.96
CA LYS A 55 8.41 10.06 7.30
C LYS A 55 7.86 11.20 8.14
N ARG A 56 7.40 10.89 9.36
CA ARG A 56 6.99 11.93 10.32
C ARG A 56 7.45 11.63 11.73
N LYS A 57 7.57 12.67 12.53
CA LYS A 57 7.95 12.58 13.95
C LYS A 57 6.71 12.30 14.78
N ILE A 58 6.79 11.34 15.69
CA ILE A 58 5.69 11.04 16.61
C ILE A 58 5.59 12.19 17.63
N PRO A 59 4.43 12.85 17.76
CA PRO A 59 4.23 13.94 18.72
C PRO A 59 4.59 13.51 20.15
N GLY A 60 5.30 14.39 20.88
CA GLY A 60 5.69 14.12 22.27
C GLY A 60 6.85 13.13 22.45
N THR A 61 7.45 12.59 21.37
CA THR A 61 8.60 11.68 21.48
C THR A 61 9.78 12.10 20.60
N LYS A 62 10.91 11.41 20.74
CA LYS A 62 12.07 11.53 19.84
C LYS A 62 12.02 10.53 18.66
N ALA A 63 10.98 9.70 18.58
CA ALA A 63 10.85 8.65 17.59
C ALA A 63 10.16 9.13 16.30
N TYR A 64 10.42 8.41 15.21
CA TYR A 64 9.80 8.62 13.90
C TYR A 64 8.94 7.41 13.53
N GLU A 65 7.93 7.68 12.74
CA GLU A 65 7.10 6.70 12.06
C GLU A 65 7.11 6.95 10.55
N TYR A 66 6.81 5.90 9.81
CA TYR A 66 6.94 5.84 8.36
C TYR A 66 5.66 5.31 7.74
N HIS A 67 5.31 5.86 6.58
CA HIS A 67 4.13 5.46 5.85
C HIS A 67 4.28 4.04 5.28
N PHE A 68 3.22 3.23 5.30
CA PHE A 68 3.26 1.83 4.85
C PHE A 68 3.72 1.71 3.38
N SER A 69 3.46 2.70 2.53
CA SER A 69 3.85 2.70 1.11
C SER A 69 5.35 2.50 0.86
N LEU A 70 6.19 2.77 1.86
CA LEU A 70 7.64 2.55 1.79
C LEU A 70 8.06 1.12 2.09
N LEU A 71 7.17 0.32 2.68
CA LEU A 71 7.52 -0.99 3.21
C LEU A 71 7.61 -2.04 2.10
N PRO A 72 8.54 -3.01 2.22
CA PRO A 72 8.58 -4.17 1.34
C PRO A 72 7.22 -4.90 1.31
N ARG A 73 6.90 -5.51 0.17
CA ARG A 73 5.63 -6.24 -0.03
C ARG A 73 5.43 -7.32 1.02
N GLU A 74 6.49 -8.01 1.41
CA GLU A 74 6.51 -9.07 2.43
C GLU A 74 6.16 -8.52 3.81
N THR A 75 6.70 -7.34 4.14
CA THR A 75 6.39 -6.62 5.38
C THR A 75 4.93 -6.20 5.41
N LEU A 76 4.44 -5.62 4.31
CA LEU A 76 3.04 -5.21 4.17
C LEU A 76 2.08 -6.37 4.40
N LYS A 77 2.33 -7.54 3.79
CA LYS A 77 1.50 -8.74 3.99
C LYS A 77 1.32 -9.05 5.48
N VAL A 78 2.41 -9.06 6.23
CA VAL A 78 2.35 -9.37 7.67
C VAL A 78 1.63 -8.28 8.45
N VAL A 79 1.90 -7.01 8.16
CA VAL A 79 1.22 -5.87 8.81
C VAL A 79 -0.30 -5.92 8.55
N PHE A 80 -0.73 -6.22 7.32
CA PHE A 80 -2.15 -6.34 7.00
C PHE A 80 -2.80 -7.56 7.68
N THR A 81 -2.13 -8.71 7.70
CA THR A 81 -2.67 -9.93 8.33
C THR A 81 -2.71 -9.83 9.85
N GLN A 82 -1.71 -9.22 10.49
CA GLN A 82 -1.65 -9.07 11.95
C GLN A 82 -2.74 -8.15 12.49
N ASN A 83 -3.13 -7.12 11.74
CA ASN A 83 -4.18 -6.18 12.14
C ASN A 83 -5.61 -6.69 11.83
N HIS A 84 -5.76 -7.83 11.15
CA HIS A 84 -7.05 -8.46 10.84
C HIS A 84 -7.01 -10.00 10.98
N PRO A 85 -7.03 -10.55 12.22
CA PRO A 85 -6.94 -11.99 12.45
C PRO A 85 -8.15 -12.82 11.95
N GLY A 86 -9.15 -12.19 11.32
CA GLY A 86 -10.32 -12.85 10.70
C GLY A 86 -10.39 -12.78 9.17
N HIS A 87 -9.45 -12.10 8.51
CA HIS A 87 -9.40 -11.98 7.04
C HIS A 87 -8.24 -12.77 6.42
N ALA A 88 -7.81 -13.85 7.08
CA ALA A 88 -6.73 -14.71 6.61
C ALA A 88 -7.03 -15.46 5.28
N GLN A 89 -8.20 -15.25 4.65
CA GLN A 89 -8.58 -15.97 3.42
C GLN A 89 -8.79 -15.12 2.16
N GLU A 90 -8.71 -13.78 2.17
CA GLU A 90 -8.90 -13.05 0.89
C GLU A 90 -8.21 -11.68 0.79
N CYS A 91 -6.94 -11.57 1.15
CA CYS A 91 -6.17 -10.37 0.81
C CYS A 91 -4.71 -10.74 0.47
N ILE A 92 -4.23 -10.32 -0.70
CA ILE A 92 -2.81 -10.35 -1.15
C ILE A 92 -2.31 -11.69 -1.73
N GLY A 93 -3.23 -12.53 -2.24
CA GLY A 93 -2.90 -13.72 -3.04
C GLY A 93 -3.52 -13.78 -4.44
N SER A 94 -4.66 -13.13 -4.68
CA SER A 94 -5.51 -13.49 -5.82
C SER A 94 -6.14 -12.33 -6.60
N ASN A 95 -5.56 -11.13 -6.59
CA ASN A 95 -5.96 -10.16 -7.62
C ASN A 95 -5.21 -10.51 -8.92
N LYS A 96 -5.59 -11.66 -9.51
CA LYS A 96 -5.04 -12.19 -10.77
C LYS A 96 -5.05 -11.11 -11.84
N LEU A 97 -6.12 -10.33 -11.90
CA LEU A 97 -6.28 -9.22 -12.82
C LEU A 97 -5.27 -8.10 -12.57
N LEU A 98 -5.05 -7.71 -11.31
CA LEU A 98 -4.04 -6.71 -10.95
C LEU A 98 -2.63 -7.20 -11.25
N ASN A 99 -2.29 -8.45 -10.93
CA ASN A 99 -0.96 -8.99 -11.22
C ASN A 99 -0.73 -9.08 -12.73
N GLN A 100 -1.73 -9.53 -13.50
CA GLN A 100 -1.68 -9.54 -14.95
C GLN A 100 -1.56 -8.12 -15.52
N TRP A 101 -2.25 -7.13 -14.93
CA TRP A 101 -2.10 -5.73 -15.30
C TRP A 101 -0.70 -5.20 -15.01
N MET A 102 -0.10 -5.54 -13.86
CA MET A 102 1.28 -5.17 -13.53
C MET A 102 2.28 -5.82 -14.49
N ASP A 103 2.07 -7.08 -14.88
CA ASP A 103 2.93 -7.77 -15.84
C ASP A 103 2.86 -7.12 -17.23
N ILE A 104 1.64 -6.78 -17.70
CA ILE A 104 1.43 -6.04 -18.95
C ILE A 104 2.05 -4.64 -18.86
N PHE A 105 1.88 -3.96 -17.73
CA PHE A 105 2.42 -2.61 -17.55
C PHE A 105 3.94 -2.61 -17.63
N HIS A 106 4.61 -3.56 -16.98
CA HIS A 106 6.05 -3.70 -17.03
C HIS A 106 6.59 -4.24 -18.37
N SER A 107 5.78 -4.93 -19.17
CA SER A 107 6.18 -5.38 -20.51
C SER A 107 6.16 -4.27 -21.56
N MET A 108 5.48 -3.16 -21.29
CA MET A 108 5.55 -1.94 -22.10
C MET A 108 6.88 -1.21 -21.93
N SER A 109 7.34 -0.53 -22.97
CA SER A 109 8.47 0.39 -22.88
C SER A 109 8.17 1.57 -21.95
N THR A 110 9.21 2.22 -21.43
CA THR A 110 9.06 3.39 -20.54
C THR A 110 8.20 4.50 -21.18
N LYS A 111 8.34 4.71 -22.49
CA LYS A 111 7.55 5.71 -23.23
C LYS A 111 6.06 5.35 -23.26
N GLU A 112 5.73 4.07 -23.46
CA GLU A 112 4.35 3.58 -23.46
C GLU A 112 3.74 3.65 -22.06
N GLN A 113 4.50 3.28 -21.02
CA GLN A 113 4.09 3.43 -19.63
C GLN A 113 3.74 4.89 -19.30
N GLU A 114 4.61 5.83 -19.67
CA GLU A 114 4.38 7.28 -19.46
C GLU A 114 3.12 7.75 -20.18
N GLN A 115 2.89 7.30 -21.42
CA GLN A 115 1.70 7.66 -22.19
C GLN A 115 0.41 7.11 -21.55
N VAL A 116 0.41 5.85 -21.13
CA VAL A 116 -0.75 5.23 -20.46
C VAL A 116 -1.06 5.95 -19.16
N VAL A 117 -0.04 6.21 -18.33
CA VAL A 117 -0.19 6.95 -17.07
C VAL A 117 -0.72 8.35 -17.32
N ALA A 118 -0.12 9.11 -18.24
CA ALA A 118 -0.56 10.46 -18.57
C ALA A 118 -2.00 10.50 -19.09
N TYR A 119 -2.40 9.53 -19.92
CA TYR A 119 -3.76 9.41 -20.42
C TYR A 119 -4.76 9.15 -19.30
N VAL A 120 -4.47 8.18 -18.42
CA VAL A 120 -5.27 7.87 -17.23
C VAL A 120 -5.42 9.10 -16.33
N PHE A 121 -4.33 9.83 -16.07
CA PHE A 121 -4.39 11.03 -15.23
C PHE A 121 -5.24 12.14 -15.86
N ARG A 122 -5.16 12.31 -17.18
CA ARG A 122 -5.84 13.41 -17.88
C ARG A 122 -7.33 13.16 -18.11
N HIS A 123 -7.70 11.92 -18.37
CA HIS A 123 -9.06 11.56 -18.80
C HIS A 123 -9.78 10.62 -17.81
N GLY A 124 -9.07 10.07 -16.84
CA GLY A 124 -9.57 9.06 -15.92
C GLY A 124 -9.59 7.66 -16.54
N PHE A 125 -9.69 6.65 -15.68
CA PHE A 125 -9.81 5.25 -16.11
C PHE A 125 -11.10 4.98 -16.91
N SER A 126 -12.17 5.74 -16.66
CA SER A 126 -13.44 5.62 -17.40
C SER A 126 -13.26 5.79 -18.90
N SER A 127 -12.33 6.64 -19.35
CA SER A 127 -12.03 6.81 -20.77
C SER A 127 -11.38 5.57 -21.39
N ILE A 128 -10.47 4.91 -20.66
CA ILE A 128 -9.90 3.62 -21.11
C ILE A 128 -10.99 2.54 -21.14
N LEU A 129 -11.81 2.46 -20.08
CA LEU A 129 -12.90 1.49 -20.03
C LEU A 129 -13.87 1.68 -21.20
N ASN A 130 -14.18 2.92 -21.57
CA ASN A 130 -15.03 3.21 -22.71
C ASN A 130 -14.40 2.75 -24.03
N LEU A 131 -13.08 2.88 -24.20
CA LEU A 131 -12.36 2.36 -25.37
C LEU A 131 -12.39 0.83 -25.42
N VAL A 132 -12.28 0.15 -24.28
CA VAL A 132 -12.32 -1.31 -24.20
C VAL A 132 -13.73 -1.84 -24.42
N ILE A 133 -14.74 -1.27 -23.76
CA ILE A 133 -16.14 -1.73 -23.84
C ILE A 133 -16.70 -1.53 -25.24
N ASN A 134 -16.39 -0.40 -25.88
CA ASN A 134 -16.90 -0.08 -27.21
C ASN A 134 -15.92 -0.42 -28.33
N ASN A 135 -14.93 -1.29 -28.10
CA ASN A 135 -14.02 -1.71 -29.15
C ASN A 135 -14.74 -2.67 -30.11
N PRO A 136 -14.93 -2.33 -31.40
CA PRO A 136 -15.62 -3.19 -32.36
C PRO A 136 -14.94 -4.56 -32.56
N GLN A 137 -13.65 -4.67 -32.24
CA GLN A 137 -12.90 -5.93 -32.30
C GLN A 137 -13.23 -6.89 -31.15
N ASN A 138 -13.90 -6.42 -30.10
CA ASN A 138 -14.33 -7.26 -28.98
C ASN A 138 -15.66 -7.98 -29.24
N ASP A 139 -16.38 -7.64 -30.32
CA ASP A 139 -17.68 -8.21 -30.72
C ASP A 139 -17.53 -9.48 -31.59
N CYS A 140 -16.30 -9.89 -31.93
CA CYS A 140 -16.05 -10.99 -32.84
C CYS A 140 -15.98 -12.36 -32.15
N ARG A 141 -17.05 -12.81 -31.46
CA ARG A 141 -17.35 -14.25 -31.23
C ARG A 141 -18.84 -14.39 -30.88
N ASP A 142 -19.67 -14.59 -31.90
CA ASP A 142 -20.89 -15.43 -31.87
C ASP A 142 -21.61 -15.28 -33.23
N GLU A 143 -21.00 -15.74 -34.32
CA GLU A 143 -21.82 -16.27 -35.42
C GLU A 143 -21.97 -17.77 -35.17
N PRO A 144 -23.20 -18.28 -34.93
CA PRO A 144 -23.41 -19.72 -34.91
C PRO A 144 -23.16 -20.24 -36.33
N CYS A 145 -22.26 -21.20 -36.47
CA CYS A 145 -22.12 -21.96 -37.71
C CYS A 145 -23.45 -22.67 -38.00
N ASP A 146 -24.04 -22.38 -39.17
CA ASP A 146 -25.15 -23.14 -39.78
C ASP A 146 -24.76 -24.61 -40.05
#